data_AF-A0A661KIX7-F1
#
_entry.id   AF-A0A661KIX7-F1
#
_cell.length_a   1.000
_cell.length_b   1.000
_cell.length_c   1.000
_cell.angle_alpha   90.00
_cell.angle_beta   90.00
_cell.angle_gamma   90.00
#
_symmetry.space_group_name_H-M   'P 1'
#
loop_
_entity.id
_entity.type
_entity.pdbx_description
1 polymer ?
#
loop_
_entity_poly.entity_id
_entity_poly.type
_entity_poly.pdbx_seq_one_letter_code
_entity_poly.pdbx_strand_id
1 'polypeptide(L)'
;MSQEQPSRWEILARERNARVVLCHTPDTFVLIDIARMADRGIRALRNRLLISLSPDDVLPLLEKYNEAAINLNRAVEAICQKAQIQYRTPRAITRMMESKGNGNGGSVEQPEPEEPDTAPEGESTLL
;
A
#
# COMPACT_ATOMS: atom_id res chain seq x y z
N MET A 1 -4.42 -22.76 -35.95
CA MET A 1 -4.25 -21.36 -35.52
C MET A 1 -2.91 -21.28 -34.81
N SER A 2 -1.91 -20.66 -35.43
CA SER A 2 -0.60 -20.45 -34.79
C SER A 2 -0.80 -19.51 -33.61
N GLN A 3 -0.61 -19.99 -32.38
CA GLN A 3 -0.65 -19.10 -31.23
C GLN A 3 0.62 -18.25 -31.25
N GLU A 4 0.46 -16.97 -31.57
CA GLU A 4 1.52 -15.98 -31.50
C GLU A 4 1.96 -15.85 -30.03
N GLN A 5 3.26 -16.00 -29.77
CA GLN A 5 3.76 -15.87 -28.41
C GLN A 5 3.62 -14.40 -27.96
N PRO A 6 3.10 -14.16 -26.74
CA PRO A 6 2.91 -12.80 -26.25
C PRO A 6 4.25 -12.09 -26.10
N SER A 7 4.28 -10.82 -26.49
CA SER A 7 5.43 -9.95 -26.35
C SER A 7 5.80 -9.71 -24.88
N ARG A 8 7.05 -9.31 -24.62
CA ARG A 8 7.54 -8.97 -23.28
C ARG A 8 6.64 -7.96 -22.55
N TRP A 9 6.11 -6.99 -23.28
CA TRP A 9 5.24 -5.95 -22.72
C TRP A 9 3.85 -6.48 -22.37
N GLU A 10 3.31 -7.41 -23.16
CA GLU A 10 2.05 -8.08 -22.85
C GLU A 10 2.18 -8.99 -21.64
N ILE A 11 3.31 -9.68 -21.48
CA ILE A 11 3.59 -10.49 -20.28
C ILE A 11 3.65 -9.60 -19.04
N LEU A 12 4.39 -8.48 -19.11
CA LEU A 12 4.46 -7.51 -18.02
C LEU A 12 3.10 -6.89 -17.70
N ALA A 13 2.31 -6.54 -18.71
CA ALA A 13 0.96 -5.99 -18.51
C ALA A 13 -0.01 -7.00 -17.87
N ARG A 14 0.25 -8.30 -17.99
CA ARG A 14 -0.52 -9.37 -17.33
C ARG A 14 -0.13 -9.58 -15.86
N GLU A 15 0.98 -9.01 -15.38
CA GLU A 15 1.35 -9.13 -13.97
C GLU A 15 0.35 -8.40 -13.08
N ARG A 16 -0.09 -9.05 -12.00
CA ARG A 16 -1.09 -8.51 -11.04
C ARG A 16 -0.75 -7.12 -10.50
N ASN A 17 0.54 -6.81 -10.41
CA ASN A 17 1.04 -5.57 -9.80
C ASN A 17 1.48 -4.54 -10.84
N ALA A 18 1.38 -4.84 -12.13
CA ALA A 18 1.74 -3.89 -13.18
C ALA A 18 0.76 -2.71 -13.17
N ARG A 19 1.33 -1.51 -13.20
CA ARG A 19 0.60 -0.24 -13.24
C ARG A 19 1.15 0.56 -14.40
N VAL A 20 0.26 1.02 -15.29
CA VAL A 20 0.61 1.96 -16.37
C VAL A 20 0.19 3.36 -15.94
N VAL A 21 1.10 4.33 -16.06
CA VAL A 21 0.83 5.74 -15.77
C VAL A 21 1.06 6.54 -17.04
N LEU A 22 0.02 7.22 -17.53
CA LEU A 22 0.11 8.14 -18.66
C LEU A 22 0.43 9.53 -18.13
N CYS A 23 1.52 10.11 -18.61
CA CYS A 23 2.02 11.41 -18.18
C CYS A 23 2.12 12.36 -19.36
N HIS A 24 1.66 13.59 -19.17
CA HIS A 24 1.65 14.62 -20.22
C HIS A 24 2.52 15.82 -19.87
N THR A 25 3.15 15.82 -18.68
CA THR A 25 3.98 16.94 -18.20
C THR A 25 5.39 16.46 -17.81
N PRO A 26 6.44 17.27 -18.06
CA PRO A 26 7.81 16.96 -17.68
C PRO A 26 7.99 16.58 -16.20
N ASP A 27 7.33 17.32 -15.30
CA ASP A 27 7.42 17.09 -13.84
C ASP A 27 6.98 15.67 -13.45
N THR A 28 6.01 15.11 -14.16
CA THR A 28 5.51 13.77 -13.86
C THR A 28 6.47 12.67 -14.32
N PHE A 29 7.28 12.91 -15.36
CA PHE A 29 8.35 11.98 -15.75
C PHE A 29 9.42 11.86 -14.66
N VAL A 30 9.79 12.97 -14.04
CA VAL A 30 10.73 12.99 -12.89
C VAL A 30 10.18 12.15 -11.74
N LEU A 31 8.89 12.30 -11.42
CA LEU A 31 8.24 11.49 -10.39
C LEU A 31 8.24 9.99 -10.72
N ILE A 32 8.04 9.61 -11.98
CA ILE A 32 8.09 8.21 -12.40
C ILE A 32 9.50 7.63 -12.20
N ASP A 33 10.54 8.37 -12.56
CA ASP A 33 11.92 7.89 -12.42
C ASP A 33 12.31 7.76 -10.95
N ILE A 34 11.90 8.71 -10.12
CA ILE A 34 12.04 8.63 -8.65
C ILE A 34 11.31 7.41 -8.11
N ALA A 35 10.04 7.20 -8.49
CA ALA A 35 9.23 6.07 -8.04
C ALA A 35 9.86 4.72 -8.43
N ARG A 36 10.43 4.62 -9.64
CA ARG A 36 11.14 3.43 -10.11
C ARG A 36 12.37 3.13 -9.26
N MET A 37 13.16 4.15 -8.92
CA MET A 37 14.34 3.98 -8.08
C MET A 37 13.96 3.67 -6.62
N ALA A 38 12.89 4.30 -6.11
CA ALA A 38 12.35 4.01 -4.79
C ALA A 38 11.90 2.55 -4.66
N ASP A 39 11.15 2.02 -5.64
CA ASP A 39 10.72 0.61 -5.63
C ASP A 39 11.93 -0.35 -5.54
N ARG A 40 12.92 -0.15 -6.41
CA ARG A 40 14.17 -0.94 -6.41
C ARG A 40 14.89 -0.86 -5.07
N GLY A 41 15.03 0.36 -4.51
CA GLY A 41 15.69 0.60 -3.24
C GLY A 41 14.96 -0.04 -2.06
N ILE A 42 13.65 0.19 -1.94
CA ILE A 42 12.81 -0.36 -0.86
C ILE A 42 12.79 -1.89 -0.93
N ARG A 43 12.68 -2.47 -2.13
CA ARG A 43 12.74 -3.92 -2.32
C ARG A 43 14.09 -4.48 -1.87
N ALA A 44 15.20 -3.84 -2.25
CA ALA A 44 16.53 -4.26 -1.83
C ALA A 44 16.72 -4.13 -0.31
N LEU A 45 16.25 -3.04 0.30
CA LEU A 45 16.29 -2.83 1.74
C LEU A 45 15.51 -3.93 2.49
N ARG A 46 14.26 -4.19 2.09
CA ARG A 46 13.42 -5.22 2.70
C ARG A 46 14.02 -6.61 2.58
N ASN A 47 14.62 -6.95 1.44
CA ASN A 47 15.25 -8.24 1.22
C ASN A 47 16.53 -8.44 2.04
N ARG A 48 17.18 -7.36 2.50
CA ARG A 48 18.44 -7.40 3.26
C ARG A 48 18.25 -7.14 4.75
N LEU A 49 17.09 -6.64 5.14
CA LEU A 49 16.70 -6.38 6.52
C LEU A 49 16.81 -7.67 7.34
N LEU A 50 17.43 -7.60 8.51
CA LEU A 50 17.73 -8.74 9.41
C LEU A 50 18.72 -9.77 8.84
N ILE A 51 19.22 -9.59 7.62
CA ILE A 51 20.25 -10.47 7.02
C ILE A 51 21.60 -9.78 7.01
N SER A 52 21.67 -8.61 6.37
CA SER A 52 22.90 -7.81 6.21
C SER A 52 22.72 -6.35 6.62
N LEU A 53 21.50 -5.90 6.91
CA LEU A 53 21.19 -4.56 7.38
C LEU A 53 20.44 -4.62 8.71
N SER A 54 20.84 -3.74 9.64
CA SER A 54 20.20 -3.61 10.94
C SER A 54 18.85 -2.88 10.82
N PRO A 55 17.86 -3.18 11.68
CA PRO A 55 16.63 -2.40 11.76
C PRO A 55 16.88 -0.93 12.08
N ASP A 56 17.83 -0.64 12.96
CA ASP A 56 18.14 0.73 13.41
C ASP A 56 18.62 1.62 12.25
N ASP A 57 19.28 1.05 11.25
CA ASP A 57 19.71 1.77 10.05
C ASP A 57 18.59 1.90 9.00
N VAL A 58 17.70 0.92 8.93
CA VAL A 58 16.70 0.81 7.85
C VAL A 58 15.40 1.53 8.19
N LEU A 59 14.90 1.40 9.43
CA LEU A 59 13.62 1.95 9.84
C LEU A 59 13.57 3.49 9.69
N PRO A 60 14.60 4.26 10.09
CA PRO A 60 14.60 5.71 9.88
C PRO A 60 14.53 6.12 8.40
N LEU A 61 15.16 5.34 7.50
CA LEU A 61 15.10 5.60 6.06
C LEU A 61 13.69 5.38 5.49
N LEU A 62 13.01 4.31 5.95
CA LEU A 62 11.63 4.03 5.55
C LEU A 62 10.65 5.05 6.12
N GLU A 63 10.87 5.51 7.35
CA GLU A 63 10.07 6.58 7.95
C GLU A 63 10.21 7.89 7.18
N LYS A 64 11.45 8.28 6.84
CA LYS A 64 11.73 9.46 6.02
C LYS A 64 11.09 9.36 4.63
N TYR A 65 11.12 8.17 4.01
CA TYR A 65 10.43 7.92 2.75
C TYR A 65 8.91 8.11 2.89
N ASN A 66 8.29 7.55 3.94
CA ASN A 66 6.85 7.69 4.17
C ASN A 66 6.46 9.15 4.41
N GLU A 67 7.27 9.91 5.15
CA GLU A 67 7.04 11.34 5.35
C GLU A 67 7.13 12.12 4.04
N ALA A 68 8.13 11.83 3.20
CA ALA A 68 8.25 12.43 1.87
C ALA A 68 7.02 12.14 1.00
N ALA A 69 6.49 10.92 1.05
CA ALA A 69 5.27 10.54 0.34
C ALA A 69 4.03 11.31 0.83
N ILE A 70 3.88 11.52 2.15
CA ILE A 70 2.81 12.33 2.73
C ILE A 70 2.93 13.80 2.28
N ASN A 71 4.15 14.36 2.30
CA ASN A 71 4.37 15.74 1.88
C ASN A 71 4.11 15.92 0.38
N LEU A 72 4.49 14.96 -0.45
CA LEU A 72 4.14 14.95 -1.87
C LEU A 72 2.61 14.89 -2.06
N ASN A 73 1.90 14.03 -1.32
CA ASN A 73 0.43 13.97 -1.37
C ASN A 73 -0.20 15.33 -1.07
N ARG A 74 0.26 16.02 -0.01
CA ARG A 74 -0.24 17.36 0.36
C ARG A 74 0.02 18.39 -0.74
N ALA A 75 1.21 18.38 -1.34
CA ALA A 75 1.54 19.29 -2.43
C ALA A 75 0.65 19.04 -3.66
N VAL A 76 0.45 17.78 -4.05
CA VAL A 76 -0.42 17.41 -5.17
C VAL A 76 -1.88 17.80 -4.88
N GLU A 77 -2.38 17.54 -3.67
CA GLU A 77 -3.72 17.93 -3.26
C GLU A 77 -3.93 19.45 -3.38
N ALA A 78 -2.98 20.26 -2.91
CA ALA A 78 -3.05 21.72 -3.03
C ALA A 78 -3.04 22.20 -4.49
N ILE A 79 -2.22 21.56 -5.36
CA ILE A 79 -2.19 21.84 -6.80
C ILE A 79 -3.57 21.52 -7.41
N CYS A 80 -4.12 20.35 -7.12
CA CYS A 80 -5.43 19.94 -7.62
C CYS A 80 -6.54 20.87 -7.14
N GLN A 81 -6.54 21.26 -5.86
CA GLN A 81 -7.50 22.23 -5.31
C GLN A 81 -7.42 23.57 -6.05
N LYS A 82 -6.20 24.09 -6.28
CA LYS A 82 -6.01 25.35 -7.00
C LYS A 82 -6.46 25.25 -8.46
N ALA A 83 -6.25 24.10 -9.09
CA ALA A 83 -6.69 23.78 -10.45
C ALA A 83 -8.17 23.35 -10.53
N GLN A 84 -8.90 23.31 -9.41
CA GLN A 84 -10.28 22.83 -9.32
C GLN A 84 -10.48 21.40 -9.84
N ILE A 85 -9.45 20.55 -9.68
CA ILE A 85 -9.49 19.12 -10.00
C ILE A 85 -9.83 18.36 -8.72
N GLN A 86 -10.84 17.49 -8.78
CA GLN A 86 -11.18 16.62 -7.66
C GLN A 86 -10.03 15.67 -7.36
N TYR A 87 -9.42 15.83 -6.18
CA TYR A 87 -8.37 14.96 -5.69
C TYR A 87 -8.92 13.90 -4.73
N ARG A 88 -8.43 12.67 -4.84
CA ARG A 88 -8.74 11.59 -3.90
C ARG A 88 -7.45 11.10 -3.25
N THR A 89 -7.30 11.34 -1.96
CA THR A 89 -6.18 10.83 -1.17
C THR A 89 -6.12 9.29 -1.24
N PRO A 90 -4.95 8.71 -1.57
CA PRO A 90 -4.77 7.26 -1.56
C PRO A 90 -4.98 6.69 -0.15
N ARG A 91 -5.73 5.58 -0.04
CA ARG A 91 -6.03 4.90 1.24
C ARG A 91 -4.80 4.63 2.10
N ALA A 92 -3.67 4.28 1.47
CA ALA A 92 -2.43 4.03 2.18
C ALA A 92 -1.88 5.29 2.87
N ILE A 93 -1.98 6.46 2.23
CA ILE A 93 -1.58 7.74 2.82
C ILE A 93 -2.51 8.10 3.97
N THR A 94 -3.83 7.89 3.83
CA THR A 94 -4.80 8.10 4.91
C THR A 94 -4.38 7.34 6.17
N ARG A 95 -4.09 6.04 6.04
CA ARG A 95 -3.61 5.21 7.15
C ARG A 95 -2.30 5.71 7.75
N MET A 96 -1.33 6.10 6.91
CA MET A 96 -0.05 6.63 7.39
C MET A 96 -0.22 7.92 8.19
N MET A 97 -1.18 8.78 7.81
CA MET A 97 -1.48 10.02 8.52
C MET A 97 -2.20 9.75 9.85
N GLU A 98 -3.14 8.79 9.88
CA GLU A 98 -3.83 8.36 11.10
C GLU A 98 -2.85 7.76 12.12
N SER A 99 -1.94 6.88 11.67
CA SER A 99 -0.93 6.26 12.54
C SER A 99 0.06 7.26 13.14
N LYS A 100 0.32 8.41 12.47
CA LYS A 100 1.15 9.49 13.03
C LYS A 100 0.39 10.40 14.01
N GLY A 101 -0.95 10.43 13.94
CA GLY A 101 -1.79 11.23 14.84
C GLY A 101 -2.11 10.54 16.17
N ASN A 102 -1.98 9.21 16.24
CA ASN A 102 -2.34 8.41 17.41
C ASN A 102 -1.12 8.07 18.28
N GLY A 103 -0.52 9.11 18.88
CA GLY A 103 0.47 8.98 19.95
C GLY A 103 -0.13 8.88 21.35
N ASN A 104 -1.38 8.44 21.51
CA ASN A 104 -1.99 8.18 22.80
C ASN A 104 -2.64 6.79 22.79
N GLY A 105 -2.18 5.93 23.71
CA GLY A 105 -2.58 4.53 23.79
C GLY A 105 -4.09 4.37 23.95
N GLY A 106 -4.72 3.79 22.93
CA GLY A 106 -6.04 3.20 23.02
C GLY A 106 -5.90 1.75 22.65
N SER A 107 -6.00 0.86 23.64
CA SER A 107 -6.10 -0.57 23.46
C SER A 107 -7.17 -0.86 22.40
N VAL A 108 -6.78 -1.54 21.31
CA VAL A 108 -7.76 -2.13 20.42
C VAL A 108 -8.35 -3.31 21.19
N GLU A 109 -9.48 -3.08 21.84
CA GLU A 109 -10.33 -4.12 22.40
C GLU A 109 -10.73 -5.02 21.22
N GLN A 110 -10.16 -6.22 21.19
CA GLN A 110 -10.59 -7.26 20.26
C GLN A 110 -12.02 -7.64 20.68
N PRO A 111 -13.02 -7.61 19.80
CA PRO A 111 -14.30 -8.22 20.12
C PRO A 111 -14.06 -9.72 20.31
N GLU A 112 -14.48 -10.24 21.46
CA GLU A 112 -14.43 -11.67 21.78
C GLU A 112 -15.15 -12.48 20.68
N PRO A 113 -14.63 -13.67 20.34
CA PRO A 113 -15.30 -14.54 19.38
C PRO A 113 -16.62 -15.04 19.99
N GLU A 114 -17.75 -14.74 19.33
CA GLU A 114 -19.04 -15.36 19.67
C GLU A 114 -18.92 -16.88 19.55
N GLU A 115 -19.18 -17.60 20.65
CA GLU A 115 -19.25 -19.05 20.67
C GLU A 115 -20.39 -19.53 19.74
N PRO A 116 -20.20 -20.65 19.02
CA PRO A 116 -21.24 -21.20 18.16
C PRO A 116 -22.40 -21.75 19.00
N ASP A 117 -23.60 -21.23 18.72
CA ASP A 117 -24.89 -21.65 19.26
C ASP A 117 -25.07 -23.18 19.11
N THR A 118 -24.84 -23.93 20.18
CA THR A 118 -25.11 -25.37 20.24
C THR A 118 -26.62 -25.59 20.23
N ALA A 119 -27.12 -26.13 19.12
CA ALA A 119 -28.50 -26.56 18.97
C ALA A 119 -28.93 -27.51 20.11
N PRO A 120 -30.12 -27.33 20.71
CA PRO A 120 -30.62 -28.25 21.73
C PRO A 120 -31.01 -29.58 21.08
N GLU A 121 -30.44 -30.67 21.61
CA GLU A 121 -30.82 -32.04 21.30
C GLU A 121 -32.28 -32.29 21.67
N GLY A 122 -33.11 -32.48 20.64
CA GLY A 122 -34.50 -32.90 20.77
C GLY A 122 -34.61 -34.43 20.82
N GLU A 123 -34.81 -34.93 22.03
CA GLU A 123 -35.62 -36.09 22.44
C GLU A 123 -35.79 -37.27 21.45
N SER A 124 -35.09 -38.35 21.82
CA SER A 124 -35.47 -39.74 21.59
C SER A 124 -36.97 -39.96 21.83
N THR A 125 -37.72 -40.27 20.79
CA THR A 125 -39.04 -40.90 20.90
C THR A 125 -39.07 -42.20 20.12
N LEU A 126 -39.45 -43.26 20.83
CA LEU A 126 -39.66 -44.64 20.40
C LEU A 126 -40.57 -44.76 19.17
N LEU A 127 -40.15 -45.57 18.19
CA LEU A 127 -40.87 -46.74 17.65
C LEU A 127 -39.99 -47.48 16.61
#